data_AF-A0AAE2VC37-F1
#
_entry.id   AF-A0AAE2VC37-F1
#
_cell.length_a   1.000
_cell.length_b   1.000
_cell.length_c   1.000
_cell.angle_alpha   90.00
_cell.angle_beta   90.00
_cell.angle_gamma   90.00
#
_symmetry.space_group_name_H-M   'P 1'
#
loop_
_entity.id
_entity.type
_entity.pdbx_description
1 polymer ?
#
loop_
_entity_poly.entity_id
_entity_poly.type
_entity_poly.pdbx_seq_one_letter_code
_entity_poly.pdbx_strand_id
1 'polypeptide(L)'
;MRITLLAITLLSGCLHAAPTVFLEKKGLVVIEAESTTSRLGKWVKKSSVKGFTGDAHLEFTGNKPETGPPKSPLKYTFKVSKGGKYSFSIRAHKRLISDRQDICNDCYVRLEGDFESGNKTPLKLLKKDTKMFGGKSEGWGYTAKLDDKHQKHTPVYQLKAGETYTLVVSGRSQNFNIDRFVFAHEDSSMKAAQKKLPKESRTGS
;
A
#
# COMPACT_ATOMS: atom_id res chain seq x y z
N MET A 1 -0.45 31.47 -59.98
CA MET A 1 -1.19 30.60 -59.06
C MET A 1 -0.22 30.11 -57.99
N ARG A 2 -0.26 30.67 -56.78
CA ARG A 2 0.59 30.27 -55.64
C ARG A 2 -0.31 29.58 -54.62
N ILE A 3 -0.04 28.32 -54.33
CA ILE A 3 -0.76 27.53 -53.33
C ILE A 3 0.06 27.60 -52.04
N THR A 4 -0.48 28.28 -51.04
CA THR A 4 0.12 28.32 -49.69
C THR A 4 -0.47 27.15 -48.90
N LEU A 5 0.38 26.17 -48.58
CA LEU A 5 -0.01 25.01 -47.77
C LEU A 5 0.08 25.37 -46.29
N LEU A 6 -1.05 25.38 -45.58
CA LEU A 6 -1.11 25.62 -44.14
C LEU A 6 -0.91 24.29 -43.41
N ALA A 7 0.23 24.13 -42.75
CA ALA A 7 0.50 22.97 -41.90
C ALA A 7 -0.21 23.13 -40.55
N ILE A 8 -1.24 22.32 -40.31
CA ILE A 8 -1.91 22.24 -39.00
C ILE A 8 -1.17 21.21 -38.15
N THR A 9 -0.35 21.67 -37.21
CA THR A 9 0.22 20.82 -36.16
C THR A 9 -0.85 20.52 -35.11
N LEU A 10 -1.37 19.29 -35.11
CA LEU A 10 -2.13 18.77 -33.98
C LEU A 10 -1.18 18.50 -32.81
N LEU A 11 -1.20 19.34 -31.79
CA LEU A 11 -0.64 19.00 -30.48
C LEU A 11 -1.57 17.98 -29.81
N SER A 12 -1.18 16.70 -29.84
CA SER A 12 -1.76 15.70 -28.93
C SER A 12 -1.34 16.02 -27.50
N GLY A 13 -2.21 16.74 -26.78
CA GLY A 13 -2.11 16.89 -25.33
C GLY A 13 -2.33 15.54 -24.67
N CYS A 14 -1.25 14.93 -24.18
CA CYS A 14 -1.33 13.71 -23.38
C CYS A 14 -1.95 14.07 -22.02
N LEU A 15 -3.27 13.90 -21.89
CA LEU A 15 -4.02 14.12 -20.64
C LEU A 15 -3.48 13.15 -19.57
N HIS A 16 -2.53 13.59 -18.77
CA HIS A 16 -2.10 12.85 -17.59
C HIS A 16 -3.20 13.00 -16.54
N ALA A 17 -4.01 11.96 -16.37
CA ALA A 17 -4.94 11.90 -15.25
C ALA A 17 -4.16 12.14 -13.95
N ALA A 18 -4.61 13.11 -13.15
CA ALA A 18 -4.00 13.41 -11.86
C ALA A 18 -3.97 12.13 -11.00
N PRO A 19 -2.91 11.91 -10.20
CA PRO A 19 -2.82 10.73 -9.36
C PRO A 19 -4.01 10.67 -8.40
N THR A 20 -4.62 9.48 -8.28
CA THR A 20 -5.71 9.24 -7.33
C THR A 20 -5.25 9.57 -5.90
N VAL A 21 -6.01 10.41 -5.22
CA VAL A 21 -5.80 10.74 -3.79
C VAL A 21 -6.88 10.08 -2.96
N PHE A 22 -6.51 9.35 -1.92
CA PHE A 22 -7.44 8.77 -0.95
C PHE A 22 -7.68 9.75 0.19
N LEU A 23 -8.94 10.00 0.54
CA LEU A 23 -9.30 10.92 1.61
C LEU A 23 -9.67 10.15 2.88
N GLU A 24 -9.05 10.54 3.98
CA GLU A 24 -9.46 10.09 5.30
C GLU A 24 -10.94 10.39 5.54
N LYS A 25 -11.66 9.39 6.07
CA LYS A 25 -13.08 9.49 6.45
C LYS A 25 -13.26 8.86 7.82
N LYS A 26 -13.71 9.66 8.80
CA LYS A 26 -14.01 9.20 10.17
C LYS A 26 -12.83 8.48 10.84
N GLY A 27 -11.63 9.05 10.70
CA GLY A 27 -10.37 8.56 11.24
C GLY A 27 -9.78 7.35 10.50
N LEU A 28 -10.29 7.00 9.32
CA LEU A 28 -9.80 5.87 8.53
C LEU A 28 -9.33 6.31 7.15
N VAL A 29 -8.17 5.79 6.72
CA VAL A 29 -7.77 5.76 5.31
C VAL A 29 -7.72 4.31 4.89
N VAL A 30 -8.53 3.96 3.90
CA VAL A 30 -8.71 2.59 3.42
C VAL A 30 -8.42 2.56 1.93
N ILE A 31 -7.52 1.70 1.50
CA ILE A 31 -7.04 1.68 0.12
C ILE A 31 -7.02 0.24 -0.36
N GLU A 32 -7.68 -0.08 -1.48
CA GLU A 32 -7.51 -1.39 -2.14
C GLU A 32 -6.16 -1.38 -2.89
N ALA A 33 -5.44 -2.50 -2.87
CA ALA A 33 -4.08 -2.55 -3.40
C ALA A 33 -4.05 -2.35 -4.93
N GLU A 34 -5.06 -2.82 -5.64
CA GLU A 34 -5.18 -2.68 -7.09
C GLU A 34 -5.51 -1.26 -7.56
N SER A 35 -5.85 -0.35 -6.64
CA SER A 35 -6.19 1.06 -6.86
C SER A 35 -4.99 1.98 -7.10
N THR A 36 -3.81 1.42 -7.33
CA THR A 36 -2.61 2.19 -7.69
C THR A 36 -2.60 2.57 -9.17
N THR A 37 -2.07 3.75 -9.48
CA THR A 37 -1.69 4.16 -10.84
C THR A 37 -0.23 3.81 -11.18
N SER A 38 0.49 3.20 -10.24
CA SER A 38 1.88 2.79 -10.45
C SER A 38 1.98 1.67 -11.49
N ARG A 39 3.08 1.64 -12.24
CA ARG A 39 3.42 0.46 -13.05
C ARG A 39 3.61 -0.74 -12.11
N LEU A 40 2.85 -1.81 -12.33
CA LEU A 40 2.85 -2.97 -11.44
C LEU A 40 4.19 -3.71 -11.41
N GLY A 41 4.94 -3.73 -12.51
CA GLY A 41 6.23 -4.42 -12.57
C GLY A 41 6.07 -5.92 -12.29
N LYS A 42 6.62 -6.38 -11.15
CA LYS A 42 6.53 -7.79 -10.70
C LYS A 42 5.29 -8.08 -9.85
N TRP A 43 4.43 -7.10 -9.60
CA TRP A 43 3.10 -7.32 -9.08
C TRP A 43 2.15 -7.72 -10.21
N VAL A 44 1.26 -8.67 -9.94
CA VAL A 44 0.26 -9.15 -10.89
C VAL A 44 -1.12 -9.02 -10.27
N LYS A 45 -2.06 -8.38 -10.98
CA LYS A 45 -3.48 -8.36 -10.59
C LYS A 45 -4.06 -9.77 -10.74
N LYS A 46 -4.72 -10.25 -9.71
CA LYS A 46 -5.31 -11.59 -9.64
C LYS A 46 -6.70 -11.50 -9.01
N SER A 47 -7.57 -12.45 -9.36
CA SER A 47 -8.88 -12.66 -8.75
C SER A 47 -9.11 -14.12 -8.34
N SER A 48 -8.07 -14.97 -8.50
CA SER A 48 -8.15 -16.42 -8.29
C SER A 48 -8.18 -16.85 -6.83
N VAL A 49 -7.58 -16.08 -5.91
CA VAL A 49 -7.70 -16.29 -4.47
C VAL A 49 -9.03 -15.71 -4.02
N LYS A 50 -9.92 -16.48 -3.39
CA LYS A 50 -11.23 -15.98 -2.91
C LYS A 50 -11.09 -15.08 -1.67
N GLY A 51 -12.09 -14.24 -1.43
CA GLY A 51 -12.21 -13.46 -0.17
C GLY A 51 -11.37 -12.17 -0.09
N PHE A 52 -10.75 -11.76 -1.20
CA PHE A 52 -10.19 -10.41 -1.33
C PHE A 52 -11.32 -9.37 -1.31
N THR A 53 -10.97 -8.12 -1.03
CA THR A 53 -11.87 -6.97 -1.23
C THR A 53 -11.51 -6.22 -2.50
N GLY A 54 -12.43 -5.39 -2.99
CA GLY A 54 -12.24 -4.67 -4.25
C GLY A 54 -12.50 -5.56 -5.47
N ASP A 55 -11.84 -5.24 -6.57
CA ASP A 55 -11.98 -5.92 -7.86
C ASP A 55 -10.87 -6.95 -8.10
N ALA A 56 -9.74 -6.84 -7.40
CA ALA A 56 -8.62 -7.77 -7.50
C ALA A 56 -7.77 -7.77 -6.22
N HIS A 57 -6.75 -8.61 -6.20
CA HIS A 57 -5.61 -8.47 -5.30
C HIS A 57 -4.32 -8.43 -6.12
N LEU A 58 -3.24 -8.00 -5.48
CA LEU A 58 -1.91 -7.99 -6.07
C LEU A 58 -1.06 -9.11 -5.49
N GLU A 59 -0.50 -9.93 -6.37
CA GLU A 59 0.48 -10.95 -6.03
C GLU A 59 1.86 -10.52 -6.49
N PHE A 60 2.86 -10.59 -5.60
CA PHE A 60 4.24 -10.37 -6.00
C PHE A 60 4.87 -11.64 -6.57
N THR A 61 5.39 -11.57 -7.80
CA THR A 61 5.98 -12.73 -8.51
C THR A 61 7.50 -12.67 -8.63
N GLY A 62 8.12 -11.58 -8.17
CA GLY A 62 9.57 -11.40 -8.21
C GLY A 62 10.30 -12.04 -7.04
N ASN A 63 11.64 -11.94 -7.08
CA ASN A 63 12.57 -12.42 -6.04
C ASN A 63 12.40 -13.92 -5.71
N LYS A 64 12.96 -14.34 -4.58
CA LYS A 64 12.78 -15.69 -4.03
C LYS A 64 11.65 -15.69 -2.99
N PRO A 65 11.07 -16.86 -2.68
CA PRO A 65 10.08 -17.01 -1.62
C PRO A 65 10.52 -16.48 -0.25
N GLU A 66 11.80 -16.59 0.11
CA GLU A 66 12.33 -16.22 1.43
C GLU A 66 12.74 -14.74 1.52
N THR A 67 13.17 -14.17 0.39
CA THR A 67 13.92 -12.91 0.40
C THR A 67 14.12 -12.31 -0.98
N GLY A 68 14.41 -11.01 -0.98
CA GLY A 68 15.01 -10.28 -2.08
C GLY A 68 15.06 -8.78 -1.76
N PRO A 69 15.71 -7.97 -2.61
CA PRO A 69 15.71 -6.52 -2.44
C PRO A 69 14.30 -5.94 -2.75
N PRO A 70 14.00 -4.72 -2.28
CA PRO A 70 12.79 -4.00 -2.68
C PRO A 70 12.69 -3.90 -4.19
N LYS A 71 11.55 -4.31 -4.77
CA LYS A 71 11.30 -4.21 -6.22
C LYS A 71 9.87 -3.78 -6.51
N SER A 72 9.70 -3.11 -7.65
CA SER A 72 8.39 -2.66 -8.17
C SER A 72 7.58 -1.86 -7.13
N PRO A 73 8.07 -0.67 -6.73
CA PRO A 73 7.38 0.15 -5.73
C PRO A 73 6.02 0.61 -6.26
N LEU A 74 4.98 0.34 -5.48
CA LEU A 74 3.62 0.84 -5.69
C LEU A 74 3.41 2.03 -4.76
N LYS A 75 2.90 3.13 -5.32
CA LYS A 75 2.62 4.38 -4.60
C LYS A 75 1.12 4.58 -4.43
N TYR A 76 0.74 5.05 -3.25
CA TYR A 76 -0.64 5.40 -2.88
C TYR A 76 -0.62 6.72 -2.11
N THR A 77 -1.23 7.75 -2.70
CA THR A 77 -1.26 9.09 -2.12
C THR A 77 -2.54 9.28 -1.33
N PHE A 78 -2.45 9.76 -0.10
CA PHE A 78 -3.62 10.02 0.74
C PHE A 78 -3.48 11.31 1.52
N LYS A 79 -4.62 11.91 1.86
CA LYS A 79 -4.71 13.13 2.67
C LYS A 79 -5.51 12.86 3.93
N VAL A 80 -5.01 13.33 5.06
CA VAL A 80 -5.72 13.23 6.35
C VAL A 80 -6.33 14.59 6.72
N SER A 81 -7.61 14.60 7.09
CA SER A 81 -8.26 15.82 7.57
C SER A 81 -8.00 16.05 9.06
N LYS A 82 -7.80 14.95 9.79
CA LYS A 82 -7.48 14.93 11.21
C LYS A 82 -6.02 14.54 11.45
N GLY A 83 -5.27 15.39 12.13
CA GLY A 83 -3.93 15.08 12.63
C GLY A 83 -3.99 14.20 13.88
N GLY A 84 -2.93 13.45 14.16
CA GLY A 84 -2.89 12.51 15.29
C GLY A 84 -2.08 11.26 14.98
N LYS A 85 -2.16 10.27 15.87
CA LYS A 85 -1.49 8.98 15.65
C LYS A 85 -2.32 8.08 14.76
N TYR A 86 -1.71 7.57 13.70
CA TYR A 86 -2.30 6.59 12.80
C TYR A 86 -1.54 5.27 12.86
N SER A 87 -2.21 4.20 13.26
CA SER A 87 -1.68 2.84 13.14
C SER A 87 -1.88 2.34 11.72
N PHE A 88 -0.94 1.54 11.20
CA PHE A 88 -1.01 0.99 9.84
C PHE A 88 -1.06 -0.54 9.83
N SER A 89 -1.84 -1.11 8.90
CA SER A 89 -1.85 -2.54 8.63
C SER A 89 -2.10 -2.84 7.15
N ILE A 90 -1.61 -4.00 6.71
CA ILE A 90 -1.85 -4.57 5.38
C ILE A 90 -2.67 -5.83 5.56
N ARG A 91 -3.74 -5.99 4.78
CA ARG A 91 -4.42 -7.27 4.61
C ARG A 91 -3.69 -8.07 3.54
N ALA A 92 -3.23 -9.25 3.93
CA ALA A 92 -2.33 -10.06 3.14
C ALA A 92 -2.60 -11.56 3.28
N HIS A 93 -2.14 -12.30 2.27
CA HIS A 93 -2.19 -13.74 2.20
C HIS A 93 -0.84 -14.27 1.70
N LYS A 94 -0.26 -15.24 2.41
CA LYS A 94 1.02 -15.87 2.03
C LYS A 94 0.73 -17.17 1.31
N ARG A 95 1.02 -17.25 0.00
CA ARG A 95 0.82 -18.50 -0.75
C ARG A 95 2.11 -19.31 -0.73
N LEU A 96 2.14 -20.23 0.22
CA LEU A 96 3.28 -21.09 0.45
C LEU A 96 3.50 -22.03 -0.74
N ILE A 97 4.77 -22.39 -0.95
CA ILE A 97 5.19 -23.37 -1.96
C ILE A 97 5.72 -24.66 -1.33
N SER A 98 5.68 -24.74 0.00
CA SER A 98 6.06 -25.88 0.83
C SER A 98 5.43 -25.73 2.22
N ASP A 99 5.63 -26.69 3.10
CA ASP A 99 5.09 -26.64 4.48
C ASP A 99 5.79 -25.61 5.38
N ARG A 100 6.91 -25.05 4.89
CA ARG A 100 7.68 -24.02 5.59
C ARG A 100 6.84 -22.74 5.74
N GLN A 101 6.62 -22.30 6.99
CA GLN A 101 5.68 -21.21 7.30
C GLN A 101 6.26 -19.80 7.24
N ASP A 102 7.59 -19.66 7.26
CA ASP A 102 8.32 -18.39 7.33
C ASP A 102 8.75 -17.85 5.95
N ILE A 103 8.09 -18.28 4.88
CA ILE A 103 8.32 -17.84 3.49
C ILE A 103 7.05 -17.22 2.88
N CYS A 104 7.22 -16.54 1.73
CA CYS A 104 6.14 -15.91 0.97
C CYS A 104 5.32 -14.88 1.76
N ASN A 105 5.88 -14.31 2.83
CA ASN A 105 5.11 -13.70 3.91
C ASN A 105 5.42 -12.22 4.14
N ASP A 106 6.11 -11.54 3.23
CA ASP A 106 6.45 -10.14 3.46
C ASP A 106 6.66 -9.28 2.22
N CYS A 107 6.61 -7.98 2.48
CA CYS A 107 6.90 -6.89 1.56
C CYS A 107 7.79 -5.85 2.26
N TYR A 108 8.21 -4.82 1.55
CA TYR A 108 8.79 -3.61 2.13
C TYR A 108 7.75 -2.49 2.14
N VAL A 109 7.73 -1.71 3.20
CA VAL A 109 6.92 -0.50 3.29
C VAL A 109 7.73 0.69 3.76
N ARG A 110 7.31 1.88 3.31
CA ARG A 110 7.72 3.16 3.85
C ARG A 110 6.65 4.21 3.59
N LEU A 111 6.64 5.26 4.42
CA LEU A 111 5.78 6.41 4.22
C LEU A 111 6.64 7.62 3.84
N GLU A 112 6.23 8.33 2.79
CA GLU A 112 6.77 9.64 2.40
C GLU A 112 5.83 10.75 2.88
N GLY A 113 6.41 11.87 3.32
CA GLY A 113 5.70 13.07 3.76
C GLY A 113 6.24 13.63 5.08
N ASP A 114 5.59 14.69 5.55
CA ASP A 114 5.95 15.39 6.78
C ASP A 114 5.20 14.79 7.99
N PHE A 115 5.85 13.84 8.66
CA PHE A 115 5.34 13.16 9.84
C PHE A 115 6.46 12.82 10.80
N GLU A 116 6.07 12.62 12.06
CA GLU A 116 6.93 12.10 13.13
C GLU A 116 6.53 10.66 13.50
N SER A 117 7.35 9.98 14.30
CA SER A 117 6.92 8.69 14.84
C SER A 117 5.82 8.89 15.89
N GLY A 118 4.74 8.12 15.78
CA GLY A 118 3.66 8.12 16.77
C GLY A 118 3.92 7.19 17.95
N ASN A 119 5.03 6.44 17.97
CA ASN A 119 5.37 5.56 19.09
C ASN A 119 6.89 5.32 19.19
N LYS A 120 7.30 4.24 19.89
CA LYS A 120 8.71 3.86 20.05
C LYS A 120 9.41 3.38 18.77
N THR A 121 8.71 3.29 17.63
CA THR A 121 9.31 2.91 16.35
C THR A 121 10.19 4.06 15.85
N PRO A 122 11.48 3.84 15.54
CA PRO A 122 12.33 4.91 15.03
C PRO A 122 11.79 5.49 13.70
N LEU A 123 11.75 6.83 13.59
CA LEU A 123 11.29 7.53 12.38
C LEU A 123 12.01 7.06 11.11
N LYS A 124 13.32 6.79 11.21
CA LYS A 124 14.13 6.27 10.10
C LYS A 124 13.60 4.94 9.53
N LEU A 125 12.99 4.09 10.36
CA LEU A 125 12.39 2.82 9.90
C LEU A 125 11.06 3.07 9.19
N LEU A 126 10.32 4.11 9.58
CA LEU A 126 9.07 4.49 8.93
C LEU A 126 9.29 5.16 7.56
N LYS A 127 10.43 5.83 7.36
CA LYS A 127 10.79 6.57 6.13
C LYS A 127 11.62 5.76 5.11
N LYS A 128 12.22 4.63 5.49
CA LYS A 128 12.98 3.73 4.59
C LYS A 128 12.20 2.47 4.28
N ASP A 129 12.51 1.79 3.18
CA ASP A 129 11.97 0.47 2.85
C ASP A 129 12.29 -0.52 3.99
N THR A 130 11.31 -0.79 4.85
CA THR A 130 11.44 -1.69 6.00
C THR A 130 10.51 -2.87 5.81
N LYS A 131 11.05 -4.07 6.07
CA LYS A 131 10.30 -5.32 5.91
C LYS A 131 9.07 -5.32 6.81
N MET A 132 7.90 -5.58 6.25
CA MET A 132 6.68 -5.88 7.00
C MET A 132 6.24 -7.31 6.68
N PHE A 133 6.14 -8.15 7.70
CA PHE A 133 5.91 -9.58 7.55
C PHE A 133 4.62 -10.04 8.22
N GLY A 134 3.97 -11.06 7.66
CA GLY A 134 2.77 -11.68 8.20
C GLY A 134 1.90 -12.28 7.09
N GLY A 135 0.59 -12.09 7.19
CA GLY A 135 -0.38 -12.79 6.34
C GLY A 135 -0.65 -14.21 6.80
N LYS A 136 -1.80 -14.76 6.41
CA LYS A 136 -2.19 -16.14 6.72
C LYS A 136 -1.96 -17.04 5.50
N SER A 137 -1.62 -18.31 5.73
CA SER A 137 -1.48 -19.33 4.67
C SER A 137 -2.81 -19.90 4.21
N GLU A 138 -3.85 -19.83 5.04
CA GLU A 138 -5.18 -20.40 4.76
C GLU A 138 -6.21 -19.32 4.39
N GLY A 139 -5.73 -18.12 4.03
CA GLY A 139 -6.58 -17.03 3.56
C GLY A 139 -6.04 -15.65 3.95
N TRP A 140 -6.93 -14.67 4.02
CA TRP A 140 -6.57 -13.29 4.29
C TRP A 140 -6.44 -13.01 5.78
N GLY A 141 -5.38 -12.29 6.16
CA GLY A 141 -5.16 -11.79 7.52
C GLY A 141 -4.43 -10.46 7.51
N TYR A 142 -4.47 -9.74 8.63
CA TYR A 142 -3.76 -8.45 8.73
C TYR A 142 -2.36 -8.62 9.31
N THR A 143 -1.40 -7.90 8.76
CA THR A 143 -0.08 -7.67 9.35
C THR A 143 0.14 -6.20 9.68
N ALA A 144 0.86 -5.94 10.76
CA ALA A 144 1.21 -4.62 11.27
C ALA A 144 2.56 -4.63 12.01
N LYS A 145 3.50 -5.47 11.58
CA LYS A 145 4.83 -5.59 12.23
C LYS A 145 5.95 -5.38 11.23
N LEU A 146 6.73 -4.32 11.49
CA LEU A 146 8.01 -4.10 10.84
C LEU A 146 9.08 -4.98 11.48
N ASP A 147 10.07 -5.36 10.68
CA ASP A 147 11.23 -6.15 11.08
C ASP A 147 12.51 -5.44 10.60
N ASP A 148 13.33 -4.97 11.54
CA ASP A 148 14.69 -4.47 11.29
C ASP A 148 15.66 -5.37 12.04
N LYS A 149 16.34 -6.26 11.29
CA LYS A 149 17.30 -7.23 11.86
C LYS A 149 16.74 -8.03 13.04
N HIS A 150 15.55 -8.60 12.85
CA HIS A 150 14.78 -9.38 13.83
C HIS A 150 14.12 -8.55 14.95
N GLN A 151 14.40 -7.26 15.07
CA GLN A 151 13.70 -6.38 16.00
C GLN A 151 12.35 -5.96 15.44
N LYS A 152 11.31 -6.10 16.27
CA LYS A 152 9.91 -5.95 15.84
C LYS A 152 9.37 -4.58 16.25
N HIS A 153 8.80 -3.87 15.29
CA HIS A 153 8.22 -2.54 15.52
C HIS A 153 6.78 -2.48 15.02
N THR A 154 5.95 -1.64 15.65
CA THR A 154 4.56 -1.42 15.22
C THR A 154 4.50 -0.06 14.53
N PRO A 155 4.21 0.03 13.24
CA PRO A 155 4.19 1.30 12.53
C PRO A 155 3.01 2.15 13.01
N VAL A 156 3.34 3.24 13.70
CA VAL A 156 2.41 4.29 14.09
C VAL A 156 3.02 5.61 13.67
N TYR A 157 2.26 6.40 12.92
CA TYR A 157 2.70 7.65 12.33
C TYR A 157 1.98 8.80 13.02
N GLN A 158 2.72 9.81 13.48
CA GLN A 158 2.14 11.07 13.93
C GLN A 158 1.94 11.96 12.70
N LEU A 159 0.73 11.92 12.14
CA LEU A 159 0.35 12.67 10.94
C LEU A 159 -0.20 14.05 11.30
N LYS A 160 -0.04 15.01 10.41
CA LYS A 160 -0.49 16.40 10.54
C LYS A 160 -1.78 16.60 9.75
N ALA A 161 -2.71 17.36 10.32
CA ALA A 161 -3.99 17.66 9.66
C ALA A 161 -3.75 18.45 8.36
N GLY A 162 -4.48 18.12 7.29
CA GLY A 162 -4.38 18.81 6.00
C GLY A 162 -3.21 18.37 5.11
N GLU A 163 -2.29 17.56 5.63
CA GLU A 163 -1.13 17.10 4.89
C GLU A 163 -1.43 15.89 3.99
N THR A 164 -0.62 15.77 2.95
CA THR A 164 -0.66 14.67 1.99
C THR A 164 0.57 13.77 2.16
N TYR A 165 0.33 12.47 2.16
CA TYR A 165 1.32 11.43 2.37
C TYR A 165 1.32 10.44 1.21
N THR A 166 2.43 9.77 0.99
CA THR A 166 2.52 8.67 0.01
C THR A 166 3.00 7.40 0.69
N LEU A 167 2.13 6.41 0.79
CA LEU A 167 2.51 5.05 1.14
C LEU A 167 3.22 4.43 -0.06
N VAL A 168 4.41 3.88 0.18
CA VAL A 168 5.15 3.11 -0.82
C VAL A 168 5.25 1.67 -0.34
N VAL A 169 4.81 0.74 -1.18
CA VAL A 169 4.88 -0.71 -0.94
C VAL A 169 5.68 -1.36 -2.06
N SER A 170 6.79 -1.99 -1.71
CA SER A 170 7.66 -2.71 -2.65
C SER A 170 7.60 -4.20 -2.36
N GLY A 171 7.69 -5.04 -3.39
CA GLY A 171 7.70 -6.48 -3.20
C GLY A 171 9.01 -6.95 -2.57
N ARG A 172 8.92 -8.00 -1.74
CA ARG A 172 10.07 -8.69 -1.13
C ARG A 172 10.03 -10.18 -1.41
N SER A 173 9.08 -10.89 -0.81
CA SER A 173 8.95 -12.34 -0.93
C SER A 173 7.99 -12.73 -2.04
N GLN A 174 8.41 -13.67 -2.89
CA GLN A 174 7.57 -14.23 -3.95
C GLN A 174 6.27 -14.81 -3.36
N ASN A 175 5.16 -14.75 -4.10
CA ASN A 175 3.84 -15.26 -3.73
C ASN A 175 3.19 -14.57 -2.51
N PHE A 176 3.69 -13.41 -2.09
CA PHE A 176 2.99 -12.56 -1.13
C PHE A 176 1.86 -11.81 -1.82
N ASN A 177 0.64 -11.95 -1.30
CA ASN A 177 -0.57 -11.35 -1.84
C ASN A 177 -1.06 -10.25 -0.91
N ILE A 178 -1.47 -9.12 -1.48
CA ILE A 178 -2.04 -7.97 -0.75
C ILE A 178 -3.31 -7.51 -1.47
N ASP A 179 -4.34 -7.17 -0.72
CA ASP A 179 -5.59 -6.61 -1.27
C ASP A 179 -5.97 -5.28 -0.64
N ARG A 180 -5.51 -4.97 0.58
CA ARG A 180 -5.95 -3.76 1.28
C ARG A 180 -4.92 -3.18 2.23
N PHE A 181 -4.92 -1.86 2.32
CA PHE A 181 -4.21 -1.07 3.32
C PHE A 181 -5.20 -0.34 4.22
N VAL A 182 -4.88 -0.25 5.50
CA VAL A 182 -5.68 0.51 6.47
C VAL A 182 -4.76 1.35 7.35
N PHE A 183 -4.99 2.66 7.37
CA PHE A 183 -4.55 3.54 8.44
C PHE A 183 -5.75 3.87 9.33
N ALA A 184 -5.57 3.78 10.65
CA ALA A 184 -6.59 4.14 11.62
C ALA A 184 -6.03 5.13 12.63
N HIS A 185 -6.68 6.28 12.74
CA HIS A 185 -6.46 7.28 13.78
C HIS A 185 -6.65 6.67 15.17
N GLU A 186 -5.99 7.17 16.21
CA GLU A 186 -6.09 6.63 17.58
C GLU A 186 -7.51 6.63 18.15
N ASP A 187 -8.35 7.59 17.74
CA ASP A 187 -9.79 7.63 18.04
C ASP A 187 -10.65 6.64 17.23
N SER A 188 -10.05 5.87 16.33
CA SER A 188 -10.72 4.89 15.48
C SER A 188 -10.21 3.48 15.74
N SER A 189 -11.12 2.52 15.82
CA SER A 189 -10.75 1.14 16.10
C SER A 189 -10.21 0.44 14.85
N MET A 190 -8.89 0.22 14.80
CA MET A 190 -8.24 -0.63 13.78
C MET A 190 -8.91 -2.00 13.69
N LYS A 191 -9.18 -2.66 14.83
CA LYS A 191 -9.84 -3.97 14.88
C LYS A 191 -11.24 -3.92 14.25
N ALA A 192 -12.01 -2.87 14.52
CA ALA A 192 -13.33 -2.71 13.90
C ALA A 192 -13.22 -2.48 12.39
N ALA A 193 -12.28 -1.66 11.93
CA ALA A 193 -12.03 -1.45 10.50
C ALA A 193 -11.64 -2.75 9.80
N GLN A 194 -10.73 -3.53 10.39
CA GLN A 194 -10.29 -4.83 9.88
C GLN A 194 -11.44 -5.85 9.77
N LYS A 195 -12.36 -5.85 10.73
CA LYS A 195 -13.54 -6.74 10.74
C LYS A 195 -14.63 -6.30 9.77
N LYS A 196 -14.93 -5.01 9.71
CA LYS A 196 -16.06 -4.47 8.94
C LYS A 196 -15.75 -4.28 7.45
N LEU A 197 -14.46 -4.23 7.08
CA LEU A 197 -14.02 -4.00 5.69
C LEU A 197 -14.73 -2.78 5.08
N PRO A 198 -14.58 -1.58 5.67
CA PRO A 198 -15.22 -0.36 5.18
C PRO A 198 -14.86 -0.10 3.71
N LYS A 199 -15.71 0.63 2.98
CA LYS A 199 -15.43 1.02 1.60
C LYS A 199 -14.11 1.80 1.49
N GLU A 200 -13.47 1.69 0.32
CA GLU A 200 -12.27 2.44 -0.03
C GLU A 200 -12.46 3.97 0.16
N SER A 201 -11.38 4.64 0.56
CA SER A 201 -11.28 6.08 0.76
C SER A 201 -11.11 6.86 -0.55
N ARG A 202 -11.40 6.28 -1.72
CA ARG A 202 -11.19 6.93 -3.02
C ARG A 202 -12.08 8.17 -3.17
N THR A 203 -11.56 9.21 -3.82
CA THR A 203 -12.38 10.36 -4.25
C THR A 203 -13.28 9.96 -5.42
N GLY A 204 -14.56 10.35 -5.36
CA GLY A 204 -15.51 10.16 -6.47
C GLY A 204 -16.08 8.75 -6.64
N SER A 205 -15.97 7.88 -5.63
CA SER A 205 -16.64 6.56 -5.58
C SER A 205 -18.06 6.65 -5.01
#